data_AF-A0AAX6NDI3-F1
#
_entry.id   AF-A0AAX6NDI3-F1
#
_cell.length_a   1.000
_cell.length_b   1.000
_cell.length_c   1.000
_cell.angle_alpha   90.00
_cell.angle_beta   90.00
_cell.angle_gamma   90.00
#
_symmetry.space_group_name_H-M   'P 1'
#
loop_
_entity.id
_entity.type
_entity.pdbx_description
1 polymer ?
#
loop_
_entity_poly.entity_id
_entity_poly.type
_entity_poly.pdbx_seq_one_letter_code
_entity_poly.pdbx_strand_id
1 'polypeptide(L)'
;MKRKSLIKIIVVIFICFIAVYFSKSFISKHFFNAMCGEEVIQKTSLNSRYKLKLHQIDCGATTGFSYNLTISKDNKNSKEIMNFEMLEDDPDIEANLSENKLNITYSQPTVISNTNSSYNDLDIRFVRKGKDFKVPSSFKGQRKNSDIDYVSLYDNELEIYQNEEIPAAQVGFAVNNKGEVKSGWNKDWLVVGTLNYEMPIFIDTAKHNSPIYVGQKRNSKWEKVQISTNNSQLQAINKKIDKISDDRFTPEDARENPVKEKDFKEIIKTANEDQNHIKFWEDFLRGITLKPNTFL
;
A
#
# COMPACT_ATOMS: atom_id res chain seq x y z
N MET A 1 9.23 29.79 -52.97
CA MET A 1 8.38 28.57 -53.01
C MET A 1 8.55 27.58 -51.84
N LYS A 2 9.66 27.55 -51.08
CA LYS A 2 9.90 26.51 -50.04
C LYS A 2 9.13 26.67 -48.71
N ARG A 3 8.65 27.86 -48.36
CA ARG A 3 8.03 28.16 -47.04
C ARG A 3 6.59 27.62 -46.87
N LYS A 4 5.80 27.53 -47.95
CA LYS A 4 4.41 27.03 -47.91
C LYS A 4 4.32 25.50 -47.80
N SER A 5 5.31 24.77 -48.31
CA SER A 5 5.37 23.30 -48.21
C SER A 5 5.76 22.85 -46.80
N LEU A 6 6.70 23.55 -46.14
CA LEU A 6 7.13 23.26 -44.77
C LEU A 6 6.01 23.49 -43.74
N ILE A 7 5.20 24.55 -43.89
CA ILE A 7 4.07 24.84 -43.01
C ILE A 7 3.01 23.73 -43.10
N LYS A 8 2.73 23.20 -44.30
CA LYS A 8 1.78 22.09 -44.48
C LYS A 8 2.26 20.81 -43.77
N ILE A 9 3.56 20.52 -43.83
CA ILE A 9 4.15 19.35 -43.17
C ILE A 9 4.06 19.48 -41.64
N ILE A 10 4.37 20.66 -41.08
CA ILE A 10 4.27 20.91 -39.64
C ILE A 10 2.82 20.80 -39.15
N VAL A 11 1.85 21.30 -39.91
CA VAL A 11 0.43 21.21 -39.57
C VAL A 11 -0.03 19.74 -39.55
N VAL A 12 0.39 18.93 -40.52
CA VAL A 12 0.07 17.50 -40.55
C VAL A 12 0.67 16.77 -39.34
N ILE A 13 1.94 17.03 -39.01
CA ILE A 13 2.60 16.44 -37.84
C ILE A 13 1.88 16.84 -36.54
N PHE A 14 1.49 18.11 -36.41
CA PHE A 14 0.78 18.61 -35.24
C PHE A 14 -0.61 17.97 -35.09
N ILE A 15 -1.35 17.81 -36.19
CA ILE A 15 -2.64 17.10 -36.20
C ILE A 15 -2.46 15.63 -35.83
N CYS A 16 -1.42 14.95 -36.33
CA CYS A 16 -1.09 13.58 -35.94
C CYS A 16 -0.75 13.48 -34.45
N PHE A 17 0.02 14.43 -33.90
CA PHE A 17 0.33 14.46 -32.48
C PHE A 17 -0.90 14.68 -31.62
N ILE A 18 -1.79 15.60 -32.01
CA ILE A 18 -3.09 15.82 -31.36
C ILE A 18 -3.93 14.54 -31.41
N ALA A 19 -4.05 13.91 -32.57
CA ALA A 19 -4.82 12.68 -32.74
C ALA A 19 -4.27 11.54 -31.87
N VAL A 20 -2.94 11.38 -31.78
CA VAL A 20 -2.29 10.38 -30.91
C VAL A 20 -2.46 10.73 -29.43
N TYR A 21 -2.41 12.01 -29.07
CA TYR A 21 -2.58 12.48 -27.69
C TYR A 21 -4.02 12.24 -27.20
N PHE A 22 -5.03 12.59 -28.01
CA PHE A 22 -6.43 12.35 -27.70
C PHE A 22 -6.80 10.87 -27.78
N SER A 23 -6.20 10.10 -28.70
CA SER A 23 -6.47 8.67 -28.81
C SER A 23 -5.89 7.87 -27.66
N LYS A 24 -4.73 8.25 -27.08
CA LYS A 24 -4.18 7.57 -25.90
C LYS A 24 -5.14 7.55 -24.71
N SER A 25 -5.75 8.69 -24.39
CA SER A 25 -6.73 8.77 -23.29
C SER A 25 -8.04 8.05 -23.58
N PHE A 26 -8.45 7.98 -24.86
CA PHE A 26 -9.70 7.35 -25.26
C PHE A 26 -9.56 5.83 -25.37
N ILE A 27 -8.49 5.36 -26.00
CA ILE A 27 -8.15 3.95 -26.17
C ILE A 27 -7.87 3.32 -24.80
N SER A 28 -7.09 3.97 -23.91
CA SER A 28 -6.81 3.34 -22.61
C SER A 28 -8.07 3.12 -21.78
N LYS A 29 -8.97 4.12 -21.69
CA LYS A 29 -10.22 3.97 -20.92
C LYS A 29 -11.17 2.93 -21.53
N HIS A 30 -11.31 2.90 -22.85
CA HIS A 30 -12.22 1.94 -23.49
C HIS A 30 -11.67 0.52 -23.54
N PHE A 31 -10.36 0.33 -23.71
CA PHE A 31 -9.75 -1.01 -23.66
C PHE A 31 -9.68 -1.57 -22.24
N PHE A 32 -9.38 -0.76 -21.23
CA PHE A 32 -9.42 -1.21 -19.83
C PHE A 32 -10.85 -1.65 -19.44
N ASN A 33 -11.86 -0.84 -19.76
CA ASN A 33 -13.26 -1.19 -19.46
C ASN A 33 -13.77 -2.42 -20.25
N ALA A 34 -13.14 -2.76 -21.37
CA ALA A 34 -13.51 -3.95 -22.17
C ALA A 34 -12.84 -5.24 -21.67
N MET A 35 -11.77 -5.12 -20.88
CA MET A 35 -11.01 -6.26 -20.34
C MET A 35 -11.31 -6.57 -18.87
N CYS A 36 -11.89 -5.61 -18.13
CA CYS A 36 -12.29 -5.83 -16.74
C CYS A 36 -13.81 -6.07 -16.63
N GLY A 37 -14.20 -7.08 -15.85
CA GLY A 37 -15.58 -7.29 -15.43
C GLY A 37 -15.95 -6.30 -14.33
N GLU A 38 -17.15 -5.75 -14.37
CA GLU A 38 -17.73 -4.92 -13.31
C GLU A 38 -19.06 -5.53 -12.87
N GLU A 39 -19.18 -5.85 -11.58
CA GLU A 39 -20.40 -6.40 -10.98
C GLU A 39 -20.89 -5.56 -9.80
N VAL A 40 -22.20 -5.32 -9.72
CA VAL A 40 -22.81 -4.66 -8.55
C VAL A 40 -23.06 -5.69 -7.45
N ILE A 41 -22.18 -5.72 -6.45
CA ILE A 41 -22.24 -6.68 -5.35
C ILE A 41 -23.12 -6.23 -4.17
N GLN A 42 -23.36 -4.92 -4.01
CA GLN A 42 -24.23 -4.38 -2.96
C GLN A 42 -25.04 -3.18 -3.46
N LYS A 43 -26.32 -3.10 -3.04
CA LYS A 43 -27.21 -1.97 -3.31
C LYS A 43 -27.83 -1.49 -2.01
N THR A 44 -27.61 -0.24 -1.65
CA THR A 44 -28.12 0.36 -0.40
C THR A 44 -29.02 1.54 -0.71
N SER A 45 -30.29 1.47 -0.34
CA SER A 45 -31.22 2.61 -0.47
C SER A 45 -31.11 3.48 0.77
N LEU A 46 -30.72 4.75 0.60
CA LEU A 46 -30.54 5.69 1.71
C LEU A 46 -31.88 6.34 2.10
N ASN A 47 -32.68 6.68 1.09
CA ASN A 47 -34.07 7.10 1.21
C ASN A 47 -34.77 6.89 -0.15
N SER A 48 -35.94 7.51 -0.36
CA SER A 48 -36.68 7.40 -1.62
C SER A 48 -35.92 7.97 -2.84
N ARG A 49 -34.97 8.89 -2.63
CA ARG A 49 -34.23 9.60 -3.69
C ARG A 49 -32.82 9.06 -3.92
N TYR A 50 -32.07 8.77 -2.86
CA TYR A 50 -30.64 8.41 -3.00
C TYR A 50 -30.40 6.92 -2.86
N LYS A 51 -29.55 6.38 -3.74
CA LYS A 51 -29.10 4.98 -3.71
C LYS A 51 -27.60 4.89 -3.88
N LEU A 52 -26.99 4.00 -3.12
CA LEU A 52 -25.60 3.58 -3.26
C LEU A 52 -25.53 2.24 -3.98
N LYS A 53 -24.46 2.07 -4.75
CA LYS A 53 -24.08 0.81 -5.37
C LYS A 53 -22.59 0.58 -5.13
N LEU A 54 -22.26 -0.59 -4.59
CA LEU A 54 -20.89 -1.07 -4.52
C LEU A 54 -20.64 -1.96 -5.73
N HIS A 55 -19.60 -1.64 -6.48
CA HIS A 55 -19.16 -2.38 -7.65
C HIS A 55 -17.83 -3.05 -7.33
N GLN A 56 -17.71 -4.33 -7.69
CA GLN A 56 -16.45 -5.06 -7.72
C GLN A 56 -15.94 -5.06 -9.16
N ILE A 57 -14.67 -4.74 -9.31
CA ILE A 57 -13.98 -4.66 -10.60
C ILE A 57 -12.89 -5.73 -10.59
N ASP A 58 -13.02 -6.67 -11.52
CA ASP A 58 -12.09 -7.77 -11.75
C ASP A 58 -11.42 -7.59 -13.11
N CYS A 59 -10.09 -7.42 -13.12
CA CYS A 59 -9.32 -7.24 -14.34
C CYS A 59 -8.59 -8.52 -14.81
N GLY A 60 -8.90 -9.70 -14.23
CA GLY A 60 -8.53 -11.04 -14.72
C GLY A 60 -7.04 -11.41 -14.75
N ALA A 61 -6.13 -10.43 -14.74
CA ALA A 61 -4.68 -10.60 -14.76
C ALA A 61 -4.01 -10.31 -13.41
N THR A 62 -4.75 -9.74 -12.45
CA THR A 62 -4.29 -9.40 -11.10
C THR A 62 -5.00 -10.26 -10.08
N THR A 63 -4.31 -10.62 -9.00
CA THR A 63 -4.88 -11.40 -7.88
C THR A 63 -5.76 -10.56 -6.93
N GLY A 64 -5.90 -9.26 -7.20
CA GLY A 64 -6.67 -8.32 -6.39
C GLY A 64 -7.89 -7.75 -7.13
N PHE A 65 -8.98 -7.58 -6.40
CA PHE A 65 -10.15 -6.82 -6.84
C PHE A 65 -10.01 -5.36 -6.45
N SER A 66 -10.50 -4.47 -7.32
CA SER A 66 -10.75 -3.07 -6.94
C SER A 66 -12.24 -2.83 -6.78
N TYR A 67 -12.61 -1.83 -5.99
CA TYR A 67 -13.99 -1.55 -5.65
C TYR A 67 -14.34 -0.09 -5.86
N ASN A 68 -15.55 0.14 -6.34
CA ASN A 68 -16.11 1.47 -6.56
C ASN A 68 -17.44 1.61 -5.83
N LEU A 69 -17.57 2.66 -5.01
CA LEU A 69 -18.85 3.06 -4.42
C LEU A 69 -19.42 4.20 -5.25
N THR A 70 -20.60 4.01 -5.83
CA THR A 70 -21.32 5.05 -6.56
C THR A 70 -22.59 5.48 -5.85
N ILE A 71 -22.95 6.75 -5.99
CA ILE A 71 -24.22 7.32 -5.53
C ILE A 71 -25.03 7.83 -6.72
N SER A 72 -26.35 7.68 -6.65
CA SER A 72 -27.29 8.23 -7.63
C SER A 72 -28.50 8.86 -6.94
N LYS A 73 -29.10 9.87 -7.58
CA LYS A 73 -30.35 10.52 -7.17
C LYS A 73 -31.44 10.18 -8.18
N ASP A 74 -32.55 9.61 -7.72
CA ASP A 74 -33.70 9.19 -8.53
C ASP A 74 -33.31 8.23 -9.67
N ASN A 75 -32.32 7.36 -9.42
CA ASN A 75 -31.66 6.48 -10.40
C ASN A 75 -31.03 7.21 -11.61
N LYS A 76 -30.80 8.51 -11.50
CA LYS A 76 -30.12 9.34 -12.50
C LYS A 76 -28.80 9.84 -11.93
N ASN A 77 -27.93 10.31 -12.83
CA ASN A 77 -26.70 11.02 -12.50
C ASN A 77 -25.78 10.25 -11.52
N SER A 78 -25.53 8.97 -11.81
CA SER A 78 -24.61 8.16 -11.00
C SER A 78 -23.21 8.79 -10.98
N LYS A 79 -22.59 8.88 -9.81
CA LYS A 79 -21.24 9.40 -9.62
C LYS A 79 -20.46 8.49 -8.67
N GLU A 80 -19.21 8.20 -9.02
CA GLU A 80 -18.27 7.56 -8.09
C GLU A 80 -17.93 8.52 -6.93
N ILE A 81 -18.02 8.00 -5.72
CA ILE A 81 -17.71 8.74 -4.49
C ILE A 81 -16.56 8.13 -3.70
N MET A 82 -16.18 6.89 -3.99
CA MET A 82 -15.04 6.22 -3.37
C MET A 82 -14.51 5.14 -4.30
N ASN A 83 -13.18 5.09 -4.47
CA ASN A 83 -12.45 4.01 -5.12
C ASN A 83 -11.44 3.45 -4.11
N PHE A 84 -11.41 2.14 -3.96
CA PHE A 84 -10.66 1.48 -2.91
C PHE A 84 -10.32 0.03 -3.25
N GLU A 85 -9.40 -0.54 -2.49
CA GLU A 85 -9.00 -1.95 -2.53
C GLU A 85 -9.10 -2.56 -1.13
N MET A 86 -9.05 -3.88 -1.05
CA MET A 86 -9.07 -4.62 0.20
C MET A 86 -7.75 -5.37 0.36
N LEU A 87 -7.02 -5.14 1.45
CA LEU A 87 -5.84 -5.95 1.76
C LEU A 87 -6.22 -7.39 2.14
N GLU A 88 -7.35 -7.52 2.83
CA GLU A 88 -7.93 -8.80 3.25
C GLU A 88 -9.44 -8.62 3.44
N ASP A 89 -10.15 -9.75 3.48
CA ASP A 89 -11.60 -9.84 3.59
C ASP A 89 -12.40 -9.13 2.46
N ASP A 90 -13.70 -9.42 2.43
CA ASP A 90 -14.65 -8.72 1.57
C ASP A 90 -14.97 -7.31 2.13
N PRO A 91 -15.34 -6.35 1.27
CA PRO A 91 -15.73 -5.02 1.71
C PRO A 91 -17.00 -5.04 2.58
N ASP A 92 -16.96 -4.34 3.71
CA ASP A 92 -18.11 -4.05 4.56
C ASP A 92 -18.35 -2.53 4.58
N ILE A 93 -19.45 -2.10 3.95
CA ILE A 93 -19.83 -0.70 3.78
C ILE A 93 -21.20 -0.46 4.43
N GLU A 94 -21.21 0.40 5.44
CA GLU A 94 -22.41 0.89 6.11
C GLU A 94 -22.64 2.36 5.74
N ALA A 95 -23.90 2.76 5.54
CA ALA A 95 -24.23 4.12 5.16
C ALA A 95 -25.41 4.67 5.96
N ASN A 96 -25.27 5.90 6.44
CA ASN A 96 -26.31 6.62 7.17
C ASN A 96 -26.49 8.02 6.60
N LEU A 97 -27.71 8.32 6.14
CA LEU A 97 -28.11 9.64 5.66
C LEU A 97 -29.01 10.31 6.70
N SER A 98 -28.56 11.46 7.20
CA SER A 98 -29.35 12.33 8.07
C SER A 98 -29.32 13.74 7.52
N GLU A 99 -30.51 14.30 7.23
CA GLU A 99 -30.68 15.56 6.51
C GLU A 99 -29.90 15.53 5.17
N ASN A 100 -28.84 16.33 5.06
CA ASN A 100 -27.96 16.42 3.89
C ASN A 100 -26.55 15.89 4.18
N LYS A 101 -26.36 15.15 5.28
CA LYS A 101 -25.07 14.57 5.67
C LYS A 101 -25.11 13.06 5.49
N LEU A 102 -24.29 12.56 4.59
CA LEU A 102 -24.12 11.13 4.34
C LEU A 102 -22.82 10.66 5.00
N ASN A 103 -22.93 9.81 6.01
CA ASN A 103 -21.78 9.13 6.60
C ASN A 103 -21.64 7.74 5.96
N ILE A 104 -20.48 7.47 5.38
CA ILE A 104 -20.08 6.16 4.86
C ILE A 104 -19.04 5.58 5.84
N THR A 105 -19.38 4.47 6.47
CA THR A 105 -18.46 3.71 7.32
C THR A 105 -17.95 2.51 6.54
N TYR A 106 -16.62 2.31 6.52
CA TYR A 106 -15.97 1.22 5.79
C TYR A 106 -15.05 0.42 6.72
N SER A 107 -14.81 -0.85 6.36
CA SER A 107 -14.03 -1.78 7.16
C SER A 107 -12.55 -1.40 7.29
N GLN A 108 -11.89 -1.96 8.30
CA GLN A 108 -10.49 -1.67 8.58
C GLN A 108 -9.50 -2.06 7.49
N PRO A 109 -9.62 -3.18 6.76
CA PRO A 109 -8.64 -3.56 5.75
C PRO A 109 -8.80 -2.80 4.41
N THR A 110 -9.63 -1.77 4.35
CA THR A 110 -9.85 -0.94 3.14
C THR A 110 -8.69 0.03 2.87
N VAL A 111 -8.07 -0.08 1.70
CA VAL A 111 -7.07 0.86 1.14
C VAL A 111 -7.79 1.89 0.28
N ILE A 112 -7.71 3.17 0.63
CA ILE A 112 -8.46 4.21 -0.09
C ILE A 112 -7.57 4.88 -1.11
N SER A 113 -7.94 4.74 -2.38
CA SER A 113 -7.27 5.41 -3.49
C SER A 113 -7.83 6.82 -3.71
N ASN A 114 -9.15 6.97 -3.67
CA ASN A 114 -9.81 8.26 -3.90
C ASN A 114 -11.17 8.36 -3.20
N THR A 115 -11.56 9.57 -2.81
CA THR A 115 -12.88 9.89 -2.28
C THR A 115 -13.41 11.20 -2.83
N ASN A 116 -14.74 11.31 -2.92
CA ASN A 116 -15.43 12.55 -3.25
C ASN A 116 -16.41 12.90 -2.13
N SER A 117 -16.11 13.97 -1.40
CA SER A 117 -16.89 14.41 -0.23
C SER A 117 -18.17 15.17 -0.58
N SER A 118 -18.54 15.29 -1.85
CA SER A 118 -19.78 15.99 -2.23
C SER A 118 -20.52 15.38 -3.41
N TYR A 119 -21.85 15.40 -3.32
CA TYR A 119 -22.74 15.01 -4.40
C TYR A 119 -24.07 15.75 -4.32
N ASN A 120 -24.38 16.57 -5.33
CA ASN A 120 -25.54 17.49 -5.32
C ASN A 120 -25.56 18.34 -4.05
N ASP A 121 -26.59 18.13 -3.23
CA ASP A 121 -26.87 18.78 -1.95
C ASP A 121 -26.30 18.03 -0.74
N LEU A 122 -25.60 16.90 -0.94
CA LEU A 122 -25.04 16.08 0.14
C LEU A 122 -23.57 16.40 0.45
N ASP A 123 -23.27 16.55 1.74
CA ASP A 123 -21.93 16.47 2.33
C ASP A 123 -21.65 15.01 2.72
N ILE A 124 -20.59 14.43 2.17
CA ILE A 124 -20.24 13.02 2.34
C ILE A 124 -18.99 12.90 3.21
N ARG A 125 -19.11 12.13 4.29
CA ARG A 125 -18.02 11.84 5.23
C ARG A 125 -17.69 10.36 5.19
N PHE A 126 -16.41 10.06 5.03
CA PHE A 126 -15.87 8.71 5.03
C PHE A 126 -15.23 8.45 6.40
N VAL A 127 -15.62 7.36 7.04
CA VAL A 127 -15.18 7.00 8.39
C VAL A 127 -14.72 5.55 8.40
N ARG A 128 -13.45 5.32 8.76
CA ARG A 128 -12.96 3.96 8.99
C ARG A 128 -13.57 3.41 10.28
N LYS A 129 -14.09 2.18 10.25
CA LYS A 129 -14.70 1.51 11.41
C LYS A 129 -13.68 1.29 12.52
N GLY A 130 -13.80 1.97 13.66
CA GLY A 130 -12.83 1.87 14.76
C GLY A 130 -11.71 2.91 14.66
N LYS A 131 -10.46 2.53 14.98
CA LYS A 131 -9.34 3.49 14.97
C LYS A 131 -8.86 3.77 13.54
N ASP A 132 -8.84 5.05 13.15
CA ASP A 132 -8.22 5.49 11.89
C ASP A 132 -6.76 5.90 12.13
N PHE A 133 -5.83 5.09 11.63
CA PHE A 133 -4.40 5.33 11.78
C PHE A 133 -3.91 6.32 10.73
N LYS A 134 -3.10 7.28 11.18
CA LYS A 134 -2.53 8.31 10.30
C LYS A 134 -1.03 8.14 10.21
N VAL A 135 -0.53 8.07 8.98
CA VAL A 135 0.91 8.08 8.73
C VAL A 135 1.48 9.47 9.07
N PRO A 136 2.47 9.57 9.98
CA PRO A 136 3.09 10.85 10.34
C PRO A 136 3.67 11.56 9.13
N SER A 137 3.55 12.89 9.09
CA SER A 137 4.11 13.72 8.01
C SER A 137 5.63 13.61 7.92
N SER A 138 6.31 13.43 9.05
CA SER A 138 7.76 13.17 9.11
C SER A 138 8.12 11.90 8.33
N PHE A 139 7.42 10.78 8.58
CA PHE A 139 7.65 9.52 7.88
C PHE A 139 7.30 9.61 6.39
N LYS A 140 6.14 10.22 6.04
CA LYS A 140 5.80 10.50 4.63
C LYS A 140 6.89 11.31 3.92
N GLY A 141 7.48 12.28 4.62
CA GLY A 141 8.58 13.10 4.11
C GLY A 141 9.83 12.28 3.79
N GLN A 142 10.19 11.32 4.65
CA GLN A 142 11.34 10.44 4.44
C GLN A 142 11.14 9.45 3.27
N ARG A 143 9.88 9.16 2.89
CA ARG A 143 9.55 8.22 1.81
C ARG A 143 9.49 8.82 0.41
N LYS A 144 9.60 10.14 0.26
CA LYS A 144 9.50 10.80 -1.06
C LYS A 144 10.52 10.31 -2.10
N ASN A 145 11.64 9.77 -1.66
CA ASN A 145 12.72 9.26 -2.51
C ASN A 145 12.90 7.73 -2.35
N SER A 146 11.90 7.04 -1.82
CA SER A 146 11.88 5.57 -1.75
C SER A 146 11.36 4.99 -3.05
N ASP A 147 12.05 3.98 -3.53
CA ASP A 147 11.81 3.29 -4.80
C ASP A 147 11.89 1.76 -4.62
N ILE A 148 12.29 1.27 -3.43
CA ILE A 148 12.33 -0.15 -3.10
C ILE A 148 11.44 -0.40 -1.88
N ASP A 149 10.19 -0.77 -2.14
CA ASP A 149 9.21 -1.13 -1.11
C ASP A 149 9.19 -2.65 -0.84
N TYR A 150 9.84 -3.45 -1.68
CA TYR A 150 9.92 -4.90 -1.52
C TYR A 150 11.35 -5.38 -1.78
N VAL A 151 11.86 -6.26 -0.93
CA VAL A 151 13.09 -7.03 -1.18
C VAL A 151 12.88 -8.48 -0.76
N SER A 152 13.35 -9.41 -1.57
CA SER A 152 13.44 -10.82 -1.19
C SER A 152 14.88 -11.30 -1.32
N LEU A 153 15.29 -12.17 -0.41
CA LEU A 153 16.57 -12.85 -0.48
C LEU A 153 16.45 -14.20 0.19
N TYR A 154 16.73 -15.26 -0.57
CA TYR A 154 16.46 -16.63 -0.15
C TYR A 154 14.99 -16.80 0.23
N ASP A 155 14.73 -17.24 1.46
CA ASP A 155 13.39 -17.48 2.04
C ASP A 155 12.84 -16.28 2.82
N ASN A 156 13.49 -15.12 2.73
CA ASN A 156 13.10 -13.93 3.47
C ASN A 156 12.57 -12.84 2.52
N GLU A 157 11.37 -12.35 2.82
CA GLU A 157 10.66 -11.30 2.09
C GLU A 157 10.36 -10.14 3.05
N LEU A 158 10.89 -8.96 2.74
CA LEU A 158 10.63 -7.74 3.47
C LEU A 158 9.84 -6.79 2.56
N GLU A 159 8.65 -6.41 3.02
CA GLU A 159 7.76 -5.49 2.32
C GLU A 159 7.45 -4.28 3.20
N ILE A 160 7.46 -3.08 2.61
CA ILE A 160 7.08 -1.81 3.22
C ILE A 160 5.84 -1.29 2.46
N TYR A 161 4.71 -1.24 3.15
CA TYR A 161 3.43 -0.83 2.58
C TYR A 161 3.45 0.62 2.08
N GLN A 162 2.72 0.91 1.01
CA GLN A 162 2.44 2.27 0.55
C GLN A 162 1.73 3.09 1.62
N ASN A 163 1.80 4.42 1.52
CA ASN A 163 1.22 5.30 2.55
C ASN A 163 -0.30 5.13 2.68
N GLU A 164 -0.95 4.77 1.58
CA GLU A 164 -2.38 4.54 1.43
C GLU A 164 -2.80 3.20 2.08
N GLU A 165 -1.90 2.22 2.07
CA GLU A 165 -2.09 0.87 2.61
C GLU A 165 -1.86 0.82 4.12
N ILE A 166 -0.94 1.64 4.66
CA ILE A 166 -0.57 1.62 6.08
C ILE A 166 -1.78 1.62 7.03
N PRO A 167 -2.82 2.47 6.87
CA PRO A 167 -3.98 2.42 7.76
C PRO A 167 -4.71 1.08 7.74
N ALA A 168 -4.78 0.42 6.59
CA ALA A 168 -5.41 -0.89 6.43
C ALA A 168 -4.53 -2.02 6.97
N ALA A 169 -3.22 -1.93 6.79
CA ALA A 169 -2.25 -2.92 7.21
C ALA A 169 -2.08 -3.05 8.74
N GLN A 170 -2.83 -2.27 9.52
CA GLN A 170 -2.88 -2.40 10.98
C GLN A 170 -3.66 -3.64 11.42
N VAL A 171 -4.55 -4.16 10.57
CA VAL A 171 -5.29 -5.39 10.84
C VAL A 171 -4.31 -6.57 10.89
N GLY A 172 -4.65 -7.61 11.65
CA GLY A 172 -3.73 -8.74 11.89
C GLY A 172 -2.69 -8.46 12.99
N PHE A 173 -2.21 -7.22 13.13
CA PHE A 173 -1.15 -6.87 14.09
C PHE A 173 -1.60 -5.94 15.23
N ALA A 174 -1.99 -4.71 14.90
CA ALA A 174 -2.30 -3.64 15.85
C ALA A 174 -3.78 -3.62 16.24
N VAL A 175 -4.67 -3.96 15.30
CA VAL A 175 -6.12 -4.03 15.50
C VAL A 175 -6.71 -5.34 14.98
N ASN A 176 -7.92 -5.67 15.42
CA ASN A 176 -8.75 -6.69 14.76
C ASN A 176 -9.56 -6.08 13.60
N ASN A 177 -10.34 -6.91 12.89
CA ASN A 177 -11.10 -6.50 11.70
C ASN A 177 -12.21 -5.47 12.03
N LYS A 178 -12.54 -5.28 13.32
CA LYS A 178 -13.46 -4.24 13.82
C LYS A 178 -12.74 -2.92 14.18
N GLY A 179 -11.41 -2.88 14.13
CA GLY A 179 -10.61 -1.71 14.46
C GLY A 179 -10.35 -1.54 15.95
N GLU A 180 -10.58 -2.58 16.75
CA GLU A 180 -10.28 -2.59 18.18
C GLU A 180 -8.79 -2.94 18.38
N VAL A 181 -8.09 -2.16 19.21
CA VAL A 181 -6.66 -2.35 19.48
C VAL A 181 -6.43 -3.69 20.18
N LYS A 182 -5.50 -4.49 19.65
CA LYS A 182 -5.13 -5.77 20.25
C LYS A 182 -4.38 -5.56 21.56
N SER A 183 -4.68 -6.39 22.56
CA SER A 183 -3.98 -6.38 23.84
C SER A 183 -2.47 -6.62 23.64
N GLY A 184 -1.64 -5.83 24.31
CA GLY A 184 -0.18 -5.90 24.20
C GLY A 184 0.42 -5.13 23.02
N TRP A 185 -0.40 -4.55 22.12
CA TRP A 185 0.10 -3.62 21.12
C TRP A 185 0.33 -2.23 21.73
N ASN A 186 1.48 -1.62 21.44
CA ASN A 186 1.77 -0.27 21.88
C ASN A 186 1.08 0.75 20.97
N LYS A 187 0.33 1.69 21.55
CA LYS A 187 -0.44 2.70 20.82
C LYS A 187 0.39 3.62 19.91
N ASP A 188 1.68 3.77 20.21
CA ASP A 188 2.61 4.62 19.47
C ASP A 188 3.29 3.85 18.33
N TRP A 189 3.07 2.54 18.20
CA TRP A 189 3.59 1.75 17.08
C TRP A 189 2.59 1.76 15.94
N LEU A 190 3.10 2.09 14.76
CA LEU A 190 2.37 2.07 13.51
C LEU A 190 3.01 1.04 12.59
N VAL A 191 2.26 0.01 12.20
CA VAL A 191 2.75 -0.98 11.22
C VAL A 191 2.96 -0.27 9.89
N VAL A 192 4.12 -0.47 9.27
CA VAL A 192 4.51 0.13 7.99
C VAL A 192 4.95 -0.91 6.96
N GLY A 193 4.95 -2.19 7.33
CA GLY A 193 5.39 -3.27 6.47
C GLY A 193 5.25 -4.62 7.14
N THR A 194 5.76 -5.64 6.48
CA THR A 194 5.78 -7.02 6.97
C THR A 194 7.07 -7.72 6.60
N LEU A 195 7.43 -8.71 7.39
CA LEU A 195 8.51 -9.65 7.12
C LEU A 195 7.89 -11.05 7.04
N ASN A 196 8.05 -11.71 5.89
CA ASN A 196 7.51 -13.02 5.56
C ASN A 196 5.99 -13.12 5.76
N TYR A 197 5.26 -12.01 5.62
CA TYR A 197 3.83 -11.86 5.94
C TYR A 197 3.42 -12.19 7.39
N GLU A 198 4.37 -12.54 8.26
CA GLU A 198 4.10 -13.03 9.61
C GLU A 198 4.46 -12.04 10.72
N MET A 199 5.46 -11.18 10.47
CA MET A 199 6.00 -10.26 11.47
C MET A 199 5.77 -8.82 11.07
N PRO A 200 5.21 -7.97 11.94
CA PRO A 200 4.99 -6.58 11.61
C PRO A 200 6.32 -5.83 11.56
N ILE A 201 6.53 -5.06 10.51
CA ILE A 201 7.51 -3.98 10.51
C ILE A 201 6.76 -2.72 10.93
N PHE A 202 7.28 -1.98 11.90
CA PHE A 202 6.60 -0.80 12.43
C PHE A 202 7.57 0.33 12.77
N ILE A 203 7.03 1.54 12.80
CA ILE A 203 7.73 2.72 13.34
C ILE A 203 7.19 3.06 14.72
N ASP A 204 8.06 3.67 15.52
CA ASP A 204 7.67 4.32 16.77
C ASP A 204 7.31 5.78 16.49
N THR A 205 6.01 6.08 16.42
CA THR A 205 5.48 7.42 16.08
C THR A 205 5.77 8.47 17.15
N ALA A 206 6.15 8.08 18.37
CA ALA A 206 6.59 9.01 19.40
C ALA A 206 8.02 9.54 19.15
N LYS A 207 8.77 8.92 18.24
CA LYS A 207 10.15 9.30 17.91
C LYS A 207 10.21 10.08 16.60
N HIS A 208 10.84 11.26 16.64
CA HIS A 208 10.94 12.18 15.50
C HIS A 208 11.49 11.52 14.22
N ASN A 209 12.55 10.72 14.34
CA ASN A 209 13.21 10.10 13.18
C ASN A 209 12.48 8.86 12.64
N SER A 210 11.39 8.42 13.29
CA SER A 210 10.63 7.22 12.90
C SER A 210 11.55 5.99 12.67
N PRO A 211 12.34 5.59 13.68
CA PRO A 211 13.15 4.38 13.58
C PRO A 211 12.26 3.17 13.31
N ILE A 212 12.80 2.23 12.53
CA ILE A 212 12.07 1.10 11.98
C ILE A 212 12.45 -0.16 12.74
N TYR A 213 11.42 -0.89 13.16
CA TYR A 213 11.53 -2.09 13.97
C TYR A 213 10.82 -3.25 13.30
N VAL A 214 11.31 -4.46 13.54
CA VAL A 214 10.57 -5.70 13.34
C VAL A 214 9.99 -6.12 14.69
N GLY A 215 8.74 -6.59 14.68
CA GLY A 215 8.07 -7.16 15.84
C GLY A 215 8.34 -8.65 15.95
N GLN A 216 8.88 -9.05 17.10
CA GLN A 216 9.09 -10.44 17.44
C GLN A 216 8.16 -10.86 18.59
N LYS A 217 7.65 -12.09 18.57
CA LYS A 217 6.84 -12.62 19.68
C LYS A 217 7.73 -13.28 20.73
N ARG A 218 7.57 -12.84 21.97
CA ARG A 218 8.12 -13.52 23.16
C ARG A 218 7.04 -13.60 24.24
N ASN A 219 6.73 -14.82 24.69
CA ASN A 219 5.68 -15.05 25.70
C ASN A 219 4.36 -14.32 25.37
N SER A 220 3.94 -14.39 24.11
CA SER A 220 2.74 -13.72 23.58
C SER A 220 2.75 -12.19 23.61
N LYS A 221 3.92 -11.56 23.81
CA LYS A 221 4.12 -10.10 23.71
C LYS A 221 5.03 -9.77 22.54
N TRP A 222 4.82 -8.59 21.96
CA TRP A 222 5.71 -8.06 20.93
C TRP A 222 6.94 -7.39 21.55
N GLU A 223 8.12 -7.79 21.13
CA GLU A 223 9.39 -7.12 21.40
C GLU A 223 9.89 -6.43 20.13
N LYS A 224 10.63 -5.32 20.30
CA LYS A 224 11.15 -4.54 19.18
C LYS A 224 12.56 -5.00 18.83
N VAL A 225 12.82 -5.30 17.57
CA VAL A 225 14.19 -5.44 17.02
C VAL A 225 14.42 -4.28 16.07
N GLN A 226 15.32 -3.35 16.40
CA GLN A 226 15.60 -2.20 15.52
C GLN A 226 16.39 -2.65 14.30
N ILE A 227 15.81 -2.49 13.12
CA ILE A 227 16.44 -2.85 11.85
C ILE A 227 16.99 -1.62 11.12
N SER A 228 16.50 -0.42 11.42
CA SER A 228 17.01 0.82 10.85
C SER A 228 16.69 2.04 11.72
N THR A 229 17.53 3.08 11.65
CA THR A 229 17.34 4.34 12.37
C THR A 229 16.30 5.25 11.73
N ASN A 230 16.03 5.09 10.44
CA ASN A 230 15.04 5.83 9.66
C ASN A 230 14.81 5.17 8.29
N ASN A 231 13.86 5.68 7.52
CA ASN A 231 13.56 5.14 6.20
C ASN A 231 14.70 5.28 5.18
N SER A 232 15.53 6.32 5.26
CA SER A 232 16.64 6.51 4.32
C SER A 232 17.73 5.45 4.48
N GLN A 233 18.06 5.06 5.72
CA GLN A 233 19.00 3.96 5.96
C GLN A 233 18.40 2.63 5.50
N LEU A 234 17.12 2.36 5.78
CA LEU A 234 16.45 1.14 5.31
C LEU A 234 16.49 1.05 3.78
N GLN A 235 16.19 2.14 3.07
CA GLN A 235 16.26 2.18 1.61
C GLN A 235 17.69 1.96 1.08
N ALA A 236 18.71 2.48 1.77
CA ALA A 236 20.10 2.23 1.39
C ALA A 236 20.50 0.75 1.53
N ILE A 237 19.96 0.06 2.55
CA ILE A 237 20.14 -1.38 2.76
C ILE A 237 19.37 -2.15 1.68
N ASN A 238 18.08 -1.88 1.50
CA ASN A 238 17.21 -2.56 0.54
C ASN A 238 17.75 -2.46 -0.89
N LYS A 239 18.23 -1.29 -1.33
CA LYS A 239 18.86 -1.12 -2.65
C LYS A 239 20.10 -1.97 -2.89
N LYS A 240 20.83 -2.33 -1.83
CA LYS A 240 22.00 -3.20 -1.94
C LYS A 240 21.56 -4.66 -2.01
N ILE A 241 20.55 -5.04 -1.23
CA ILE A 241 19.95 -6.38 -1.24
C ILE A 241 19.32 -6.67 -2.60
N ASP A 242 18.48 -5.77 -3.10
CA ASP A 242 17.80 -5.87 -4.40
C ASP A 242 18.78 -6.14 -5.56
N LYS A 243 19.94 -5.46 -5.55
CA LYS A 243 20.99 -5.67 -6.57
C LYS A 243 21.66 -7.05 -6.54
N ILE A 244 21.52 -7.77 -5.44
CA ILE A 244 22.13 -9.09 -5.22
C ILE A 244 21.07 -10.18 -5.06
N SER A 245 19.78 -9.92 -5.28
CA SER A 245 18.72 -10.93 -5.08
C SER A 245 18.32 -11.69 -6.35
N ASP A 246 18.67 -11.19 -7.54
CA ASP A 246 18.22 -11.69 -8.85
C ASP A 246 18.42 -13.20 -9.11
N ASP A 247 19.30 -13.86 -8.35
CA ASP A 247 19.64 -15.28 -8.47
C ASP A 247 19.67 -16.00 -7.12
N ARG A 248 18.89 -15.51 -6.14
CA ARG A 248 18.86 -15.99 -4.75
C ARG A 248 17.44 -15.98 -4.19
N PHE A 249 16.60 -16.92 -4.61
CA PHE A 249 15.17 -16.95 -4.28
C PHE A 249 14.75 -18.13 -3.39
N THR A 250 15.68 -19.05 -3.10
CA THR A 250 15.37 -20.27 -2.35
C THR A 250 16.31 -20.43 -1.15
N PRO A 251 15.90 -21.18 -0.11
CA PRO A 251 16.79 -21.57 0.98
C PRO A 251 18.05 -22.29 0.50
N GLU A 252 17.97 -23.06 -0.59
CA GLU A 252 19.09 -23.79 -1.17
C GLU A 252 20.18 -22.86 -1.70
N ASP A 253 19.79 -21.73 -2.31
CA ASP A 253 20.71 -20.73 -2.84
C ASP A 253 21.63 -20.15 -1.76
N ALA A 254 21.24 -20.17 -0.49
CA ALA A 254 22.10 -19.71 0.61
C ALA A 254 23.39 -20.55 0.71
N ARG A 255 23.35 -21.82 0.28
CA ARG A 255 24.51 -22.72 0.25
C ARG A 255 25.22 -22.70 -1.10
N GLU A 256 24.47 -22.68 -2.20
CA GLU A 256 25.02 -22.79 -3.56
C GLU A 256 25.53 -21.45 -4.11
N ASN A 257 24.88 -20.36 -3.74
CA ASN A 257 25.16 -19.01 -4.19
C ASN A 257 25.09 -18.01 -3.01
N PRO A 258 25.93 -18.17 -1.97
CA PRO A 258 25.91 -17.29 -0.81
C PRO A 258 26.21 -15.84 -1.21
N VAL A 259 25.67 -14.88 -0.44
CA VAL A 259 26.04 -13.47 -0.57
C VAL A 259 27.56 -13.34 -0.49
N LYS A 260 28.15 -12.65 -1.46
CA LYS A 260 29.60 -12.46 -1.51
C LYS A 260 30.05 -11.65 -0.30
N GLU A 261 31.18 -12.03 0.28
CA GLU A 261 31.73 -11.40 1.49
C GLU A 261 31.90 -9.87 1.36
N LYS A 262 32.21 -9.38 0.16
CA LYS A 262 32.30 -7.93 -0.12
C LYS A 262 30.95 -7.25 0.08
N ASP A 263 29.90 -7.78 -0.53
CA ASP A 263 28.54 -7.22 -0.48
C ASP A 263 27.97 -7.34 0.93
N PHE A 264 28.20 -8.49 1.59
CA PHE A 264 27.86 -8.72 3.00
C PHE A 264 28.44 -7.61 3.90
N LYS A 265 29.76 -7.37 3.83
CA LYS A 265 30.42 -6.32 4.63
C LYS A 265 29.88 -4.93 4.34
N GLU A 266 29.59 -4.62 3.09
CA GLU A 266 29.08 -3.31 2.69
C GLU A 266 27.67 -3.05 3.23
N ILE A 267 26.81 -4.07 3.18
CA ILE A 267 25.44 -3.99 3.73
C ILE A 267 25.48 -3.90 5.26
N ILE A 268 26.25 -4.76 5.94
CA ILE A 268 26.39 -4.72 7.40
C ILE A 268 26.98 -3.39 7.86
N LYS A 269 27.96 -2.83 7.13
CA LYS A 269 28.49 -1.49 7.43
C LYS A 269 27.40 -0.42 7.38
N THR A 270 26.54 -0.47 6.36
CA THR A 270 25.41 0.47 6.20
C THR A 270 24.39 0.30 7.34
N ALA A 271 24.14 -0.93 7.79
CA ALA A 271 23.25 -1.23 8.90
C ALA A 271 23.81 -0.80 10.27
N ASN A 272 25.13 -0.81 10.45
CA ASN A 272 25.81 -0.61 11.73
C ASN A 272 26.16 0.85 12.05
N GLU A 273 25.74 1.83 11.24
CA GLU A 273 26.14 3.23 11.47
C GLU A 273 25.72 3.79 12.85
N ASP A 274 24.72 3.18 13.53
CA ASP A 274 24.15 3.67 14.80
C ASP A 274 23.77 2.56 15.82
N GLN A 275 24.54 1.46 15.93
CA GLN A 275 24.28 0.37 16.91
C GLN A 275 22.90 -0.32 16.78
N ASN A 276 22.45 -0.56 15.56
CA ASN A 276 21.26 -1.40 15.30
C ASN A 276 21.52 -2.88 15.64
N HIS A 277 20.47 -3.70 15.68
CA HIS A 277 20.61 -5.15 15.79
C HIS A 277 21.20 -5.74 14.50
N ILE A 278 22.53 -5.69 14.37
CA ILE A 278 23.29 -6.25 13.23
C ILE A 278 22.90 -7.70 12.95
N LYS A 279 22.66 -8.48 14.02
CA LYS A 279 22.25 -9.89 13.93
C LYS A 279 21.04 -10.11 13.01
N PHE A 280 20.06 -9.20 13.01
CA PHE A 280 18.92 -9.29 12.10
C PHE A 280 19.38 -9.32 10.63
N TRP A 281 20.23 -8.38 10.24
CA TRP A 281 20.73 -8.27 8.87
C TRP A 281 21.73 -9.39 8.54
N GLU A 282 22.54 -9.83 9.50
CA GLU A 282 23.41 -10.99 9.30
C GLU A 282 22.59 -12.25 9.02
N ASP A 283 21.54 -12.50 9.81
CA ASP A 283 20.66 -13.65 9.64
C ASP A 283 19.91 -13.57 8.29
N PHE A 284 19.39 -12.39 7.94
CA PHE A 284 18.76 -12.12 6.64
C PHE A 284 19.70 -12.45 5.47
N LEU A 285 20.92 -11.89 5.48
CA LEU A 285 21.92 -12.05 4.42
C LEU A 285 22.53 -13.46 4.36
N ARG A 286 22.45 -14.24 5.44
CA ARG A 286 22.91 -15.64 5.49
C ARG A 286 21.82 -16.63 5.06
N GLY A 287 20.61 -16.16 4.76
CA GLY A 287 19.48 -17.01 4.42
C GLY A 287 18.95 -17.83 5.60
N ILE A 288 19.13 -17.33 6.82
CA ILE A 288 18.44 -17.90 7.98
C ILE A 288 16.98 -17.47 7.88
N THR A 289 16.04 -18.43 7.86
CA THR A 289 14.61 -18.10 7.82
C THR A 289 14.21 -17.35 9.09
N LEU A 290 13.73 -16.14 8.89
CA LEU A 290 13.32 -15.24 9.96
C LEU A 290 11.87 -15.55 10.35
N LYS A 291 11.65 -15.94 11.60
CA LYS A 291 10.32 -16.30 12.13
C LYS A 291 10.02 -15.51 13.39
N PRO A 292 8.74 -15.40 13.80
CA PRO A 292 8.34 -14.64 14.98
C PRO A 292 9.04 -15.00 16.29
N ASN A 293 9.71 -16.16 16.38
CA ASN A 293 10.35 -16.66 17.60
C ASN A 293 11.89 -16.83 17.47
N THR A 294 12.52 -16.44 16.36
CA THR A 294 13.91 -16.87 16.06
C THR A 294 14.99 -15.90 16.52
N PHE A 295 14.71 -14.61 16.64
CA PHE A 295 15.72 -13.60 16.93
C PHE A 295 15.96 -13.46 18.43
N LEU A 296 16.69 -14.37 19.05
CA LEU A 296 17.47 -14.16 20.28
C LEU A 296 18.16 -15.48 20.62
#